data_AF-A0A2E0T238-F1
#
_entry.id   AF-A0A2E0T238-F1
#
_cell.length_a   1.000
_cell.length_b   1.000
_cell.length_c   1.000
_cell.angle_alpha   90.00
_cell.angle_beta   90.00
_cell.angle_gamma   90.00
#
_symmetry.space_group_name_H-M   'P 1'
#
loop_
_entity.id
_entity.type
_entity.pdbx_description
1 polymer ?
#
loop_
_entity_poly.entity_id
_entity_poly.type
_entity_poly.pdbx_seq_one_letter_code
_entity_poly.pdbx_strand_id
1 'polypeptide(L)'
;MQVPLRCDAPHARRWFEMTVSPEADDHVHFQSVLVFEELREPVAFLDAFVERDTTDDEIALCTWCAQAEYEGEWCEVEDVVRRARLLERAVMPPVVHGVCSACRDELSRECSLVGADEVDD
;
A
#
# COMPACT_ATOMS: atom_id res chain seq x y z
N MET A 1 -18.09 1.70 5.83
CA MET A 1 -16.95 1.01 6.48
C MET A 1 -15.80 1.96 6.70
N GLN A 2 -14.92 1.66 7.66
CA GLN A 2 -13.68 2.40 7.93
C GLN A 2 -12.51 1.43 7.90
N VAL A 3 -11.46 1.77 7.15
CA VAL A 3 -10.31 0.89 6.95
C VAL A 3 -8.99 1.67 7.03
N PRO A 4 -7.96 1.16 7.73
CA PRO A 4 -6.67 1.82 7.82
C PRO A 4 -5.91 1.68 6.51
N LEU A 5 -5.22 2.73 6.07
CA LEU A 5 -4.41 2.76 4.85
C LEU A 5 -3.03 3.36 5.17
N ARG A 6 -1.96 2.75 4.67
CA ARG A 6 -0.60 3.32 4.73
C ARG A 6 -0.17 3.82 3.36
N CYS A 7 0.29 5.07 3.28
CA CYS A 7 0.82 5.68 2.06
C CYS A 7 2.21 6.26 2.33
N ASP A 8 3.22 5.50 1.92
CA ASP A 8 4.61 5.84 2.15
C ASP A 8 5.17 6.71 1.02
N ALA A 9 5.89 7.76 1.40
CA ALA A 9 6.76 8.54 0.52
C ALA A 9 8.23 8.21 0.86
N PRO A 10 9.21 8.61 0.01
CA PRO A 10 10.61 8.38 0.33
C PRO A 10 11.01 8.85 1.74
N HIS A 11 10.57 10.06 2.13
CA HIS A 11 10.95 10.74 3.36
C HIS A 11 9.93 10.60 4.51
N ALA A 12 8.84 9.87 4.33
CA ALA A 12 7.78 9.79 5.34
C ALA A 12 6.94 8.52 5.22
N ARG A 13 6.41 8.09 6.36
CA ARG A 13 5.35 7.09 6.47
C ARG A 13 4.07 7.79 6.91
N ARG A 14 2.95 7.53 6.25
CA ARG A 14 1.68 8.17 6.55
C ARG A 14 0.59 7.13 6.73
N TRP A 15 -0.16 7.28 7.81
CA TRP A 15 -1.31 6.45 8.12
C TRP A 15 -2.56 7.27 7.98
N PHE A 16 -3.49 6.74 7.20
CA PHE A 16 -4.80 7.30 6.95
C PHE A 16 -5.87 6.37 7.50
N GLU A 17 -6.98 6.96 7.92
CA GLU A 17 -8.24 6.24 8.05
C GLU A 17 -9.08 6.58 6.82
N MET A 18 -9.49 5.55 6.08
CA MET A 18 -10.37 5.70 4.93
C MET A 18 -11.78 5.29 5.31
N THR A 19 -12.71 6.24 5.21
CA THR A 19 -14.15 5.98 5.25
C THR A 19 -14.65 5.72 3.84
N VAL A 20 -15.38 4.62 3.67
CA VAL A 20 -16.10 4.26 2.44
C VAL A 20 -17.58 4.20 2.76
N SER A 21 -18.38 4.98 2.06
CA SER A 21 -19.83 5.09 2.26
C SER A 21 -20.58 5.04 0.94
N PRO A 22 -21.79 4.46 0.88
CA PRO A 22 -22.64 4.56 -0.29
C PRO A 22 -23.04 6.02 -0.56
N GLU A 23 -23.26 6.34 -1.82
CA GLU A 23 -23.77 7.61 -2.30
C GLU A 23 -24.91 7.36 -3.31
N ALA A 24 -25.70 8.38 -3.63
CA ALA A 24 -26.81 8.26 -4.58
C ALA A 24 -26.34 7.76 -5.97
N ASP A 25 -27.28 7.23 -6.75
CA ASP A 25 -27.04 6.77 -8.13
C ASP A 25 -25.94 5.70 -8.25
N ASP A 26 -25.89 4.75 -7.30
CA ASP A 26 -24.89 3.66 -7.24
C ASP A 26 -23.43 4.15 -7.15
N HIS A 27 -23.21 5.35 -6.62
CA HIS A 27 -21.88 5.88 -6.36
C HIS A 27 -21.34 5.41 -5.00
N VAL A 28 -20.02 5.46 -4.88
CA VAL A 28 -19.32 5.18 -3.63
C VAL A 28 -18.43 6.37 -3.30
N HIS A 29 -18.62 6.93 -2.12
CA HIS A 29 -17.80 8.02 -1.61
C HIS A 29 -16.64 7.48 -0.78
N PHE A 30 -15.43 7.90 -1.12
CA PHE A 30 -14.20 7.56 -0.43
C PHE A 30 -13.60 8.83 0.19
N GLN A 31 -13.39 8.82 1.50
CA GLN A 31 -12.74 9.90 2.22
C GLN A 31 -11.56 9.35 3.02
N SER A 32 -10.37 9.89 2.80
CA SER A 32 -9.17 9.54 3.57
C SER A 32 -8.73 10.71 4.44
N VAL A 33 -8.53 10.45 5.73
CA VAL A 33 -8.05 11.44 6.69
C VAL A 33 -6.70 11.01 7.22
N LEU A 34 -5.70 11.90 7.17
CA LEU A 34 -4.38 11.64 7.74
C LEU A 34 -4.51 11.54 9.27
N VAL A 35 -4.14 10.40 9.82
CA VAL A 35 -4.17 10.12 11.27
C VAL A 35 -2.80 10.36 11.89
N PHE A 36 -1.73 9.93 11.20
CA PHE A 36 -0.37 10.02 11.71
C PHE A 36 0.64 10.10 10.56
N GLU A 37 1.71 10.87 10.77
CA GLU A 37 2.86 10.95 9.87
C GLU A 37 4.15 10.85 10.68
N GLU A 38 5.06 10.00 10.20
CA GLU A 38 6.40 9.83 10.73
C GLU A 38 7.40 10.18 9.63
N LEU A 39 8.27 11.16 9.89
CA LEU A 39 9.40 11.44 9.00
C LEU A 39 10.47 10.36 9.16
N ARG A 40 11.12 9.99 8.05
CA ARG A 40 12.22 9.03 8.02
C ARG A 40 13.35 9.48 7.10
N GLU A 41 14.49 8.80 7.20
CA GLU A 41 15.53 8.90 6.18
C GLU A 41 14.98 8.47 4.82
N PRO A 42 15.33 9.18 3.73
CA PRO A 42 14.81 8.87 2.40
C PRO A 42 15.12 7.45 1.95
N VAL A 43 14.07 6.71 1.57
CA VAL A 43 14.20 5.39 0.93
C VAL A 43 14.10 5.56 -0.58
N ALA A 44 15.26 5.53 -1.27
CA ALA A 44 15.36 5.75 -2.72
C ALA A 44 14.51 4.78 -3.55
N PHE A 45 14.27 3.56 -3.06
CA PHE A 45 13.41 2.58 -3.72
C PHE A 45 11.95 3.06 -3.86
N LEU A 46 11.48 3.96 -3.00
CA LEU A 46 10.14 4.56 -3.06
C LEU A 46 10.09 5.85 -3.88
N ASP A 47 11.21 6.34 -4.40
CA ASP A 47 11.24 7.54 -5.21
C ASP A 47 10.71 7.24 -6.61
N ALA A 48 9.65 7.94 -7.02
CA ALA A 48 9.05 7.77 -8.34
C ALA A 48 9.94 8.31 -9.47
N PHE A 49 10.92 9.15 -9.16
CA PHE A 49 11.78 9.83 -10.13
C PHE A 49 13.20 9.25 -10.18
N VAL A 50 13.53 8.25 -9.36
CA VAL A 50 14.81 7.53 -9.47
C VAL A 50 14.87 6.76 -10.79
N GLU A 51 16.07 6.67 -11.36
CA GLU A 51 16.31 5.82 -12.54
C GLU A 51 16.04 4.36 -12.18
N ARG A 52 15.31 3.66 -13.06
CA ARG A 52 14.94 2.25 -12.89
C ARG A 52 15.34 1.43 -14.10
N ASP A 53 15.88 0.24 -13.85
CA ASP A 53 16.20 -0.72 -14.90
C ASP A 53 14.94 -1.52 -15.26
N THR A 54 14.32 -1.20 -16.39
CA THR A 54 13.09 -1.86 -16.84
C THR A 54 13.29 -3.32 -17.27
N THR A 55 14.53 -3.82 -17.29
CA THR A 55 14.86 -5.20 -17.64
C THR A 55 15.05 -6.12 -16.43
N ASP A 56 15.07 -5.54 -15.23
CA ASP A 56 15.19 -6.24 -13.95
C ASP A 56 13.84 -6.78 -13.46
N ASP A 57 13.88 -7.71 -12.51
CA ASP A 57 12.66 -8.23 -11.89
C ASP A 57 11.94 -7.13 -11.10
N GLU A 58 10.62 -7.05 -11.28
CA GLU A 58 9.78 -6.05 -10.62
C GLU A 58 9.56 -6.42 -9.14
N ILE A 59 9.58 -5.42 -8.27
CA ILE A 59 9.24 -5.59 -6.86
C ILE A 59 7.84 -5.01 -6.61
N ALA A 60 6.93 -5.84 -6.09
CA ALA A 60 5.56 -5.41 -5.81
C ALA A 60 5.45 -4.66 -4.48
N LEU A 61 4.75 -3.52 -4.46
CA LEU A 61 4.32 -2.81 -3.27
C LEU A 61 2.82 -2.98 -3.05
N CYS A 62 2.44 -3.29 -1.81
CA CYS A 62 1.05 -3.34 -1.42
C CYS A 62 0.51 -1.91 -1.33
N THR A 63 -0.51 -1.57 -2.12
CA THR A 63 -1.13 -0.24 -2.11
C THR A 63 -1.87 0.08 -0.82
N TRP A 64 -2.03 -0.90 0.07
CA TRP A 64 -2.81 -0.78 1.29
C TRP A 64 -1.96 -0.68 2.56
N CYS A 65 -1.01 -1.60 2.74
CA CYS A 65 -0.11 -1.58 3.89
C CYS A 65 1.27 -1.03 3.55
N ALA A 66 1.58 -0.68 2.29
CA ALA A 66 2.90 -0.26 1.83
C ALA A 66 4.05 -1.22 2.20
N GLN A 67 3.76 -2.51 2.37
CA GLN A 67 4.80 -3.54 2.43
C GLN A 67 5.23 -3.93 1.00
N ALA A 68 6.46 -4.39 0.86
CA ALA A 68 7.03 -4.87 -0.39
C ALA A 68 7.08 -6.41 -0.40
N GLU A 69 6.85 -7.02 -1.56
CA GLU A 69 7.02 -8.44 -1.80
C GLU A 69 8.48 -8.74 -2.16
N TYR A 70 9.07 -9.72 -1.49
CA TYR A 70 10.39 -10.22 -1.82
C TYR A 70 10.51 -11.70 -1.43
N GLU A 71 10.88 -12.55 -2.39
CA GLU A 71 11.08 -13.99 -2.19
C GLU A 71 9.87 -14.73 -1.58
N GLY A 72 8.64 -14.31 -1.92
CA GLY A 72 7.39 -14.88 -1.44
C GLY A 72 6.86 -14.28 -0.14
N GLU A 73 7.53 -13.28 0.43
CA GLU A 73 7.17 -12.64 1.69
C GLU A 73 6.83 -11.16 1.52
N TRP A 74 5.78 -10.70 2.19
CA TRP A 74 5.46 -9.28 2.32
C TRP A 74 6.10 -8.73 3.60
N CYS A 75 7.06 -7.80 3.46
CA CYS A 75 7.79 -7.22 4.57
C CYS A 75 7.96 -5.70 4.43
N GLU A 76 8.52 -5.05 5.46
CA GLU A 76 8.78 -3.62 5.39
C GLU A 76 9.76 -3.30 4.25
N VAL A 77 9.59 -2.13 3.63
CA VAL A 77 10.39 -1.74 2.46
C VAL A 77 11.89 -1.74 2.79
N GLU A 78 12.26 -1.30 3.99
CA GLU A 78 13.65 -1.30 4.45
C GLU A 78 14.23 -2.71 4.56
N ASP A 79 13.40 -3.72 4.82
CA ASP A 79 13.83 -5.12 4.81
C ASP A 79 14.10 -5.58 3.39
N VAL A 80 13.25 -5.24 2.42
CA VAL A 80 13.50 -5.54 1.00
C VAL A 80 14.75 -4.83 0.51
N VAL A 81 14.92 -3.54 0.80
CA VAL A 81 16.13 -2.77 0.45
C VAL A 81 17.39 -3.47 0.96
N ARG A 82 17.35 -3.99 2.19
CA ARG A 82 18.48 -4.71 2.81
C ARG A 82 18.70 -6.08 2.18
N ARG A 83 17.64 -6.91 2.06
CA ARG A 83 17.71 -8.29 1.57
C ARG A 83 18.12 -8.33 0.09
N ALA A 84 17.55 -7.44 -0.73
CA ALA A 84 17.88 -7.29 -2.15
C ALA A 84 19.14 -6.43 -2.40
N ARG A 85 19.80 -5.93 -1.35
CA ARG A 85 21.02 -5.10 -1.40
C ARG A 85 20.89 -3.91 -2.35
N LEU A 86 19.72 -3.26 -2.38
CA LEU A 86 19.39 -2.23 -3.37
C LEU A 86 20.30 -1.00 -3.29
N LEU A 87 20.85 -0.70 -2.10
CA LEU A 87 21.81 0.40 -1.92
C LEU A 87 23.16 0.18 -2.60
N GLU A 88 23.47 -1.06 -2.99
CA GLU A 88 24.70 -1.40 -3.72
C GLU A 88 24.51 -1.40 -5.25
N ARG A 89 23.27 -1.18 -5.73
CA ARG A 89 22.95 -1.19 -7.15
C ARG A 89 23.09 0.21 -7.73
N ALA A 90 23.50 0.28 -8.99
CA ALA A 90 23.61 1.56 -9.71
C ALA A 90 22.24 2.11 -10.12
N VAL A 91 21.27 1.23 -10.35
CA VAL A 91 19.91 1.53 -10.83
C VAL A 91 18.92 0.73 -10.00
N MET A 92 17.74 1.28 -9.75
CA MET A 92 16.70 0.61 -8.94
C MET A 92 15.88 -0.37 -9.78
N PRO A 93 15.35 -1.46 -9.18
CA PRO A 93 14.38 -2.31 -9.86
C PRO A 93 13.07 -1.56 -10.12
N PRO A 94 12.24 -2.01 -11.08
CA PRO A 94 10.88 -1.52 -11.26
C PRO A 94 10.02 -1.77 -10.02
N VAL A 95 9.05 -0.89 -9.79
CA VAL A 95 8.04 -1.06 -8.74
C VAL A 95 6.69 -1.21 -9.40
N VAL A 96 5.98 -2.29 -9.03
CA VAL A 96 4.58 -2.49 -9.39
C VAL A 96 3.70 -2.42 -8.15
N HIS A 97 2.45 -2.03 -8.33
CA HIS A 97 1.50 -1.86 -7.25
C HIS A 97 0.48 -3.00 -7.26
N GLY A 98 0.30 -3.65 -6.12
CA GLY A 98 -0.64 -4.75 -5.92
C GLY A 98 -1.27 -4.73 -4.53
N VAL A 99 -1.93 -5.81 -4.14
CA VAL A 99 -2.50 -5.96 -2.78
C VAL A 99 -2.07 -7.31 -2.22
N CYS A 100 -1.42 -7.31 -1.06
CA CYS A 100 -1.02 -8.53 -0.39
C CYS A 100 -2.25 -9.34 0.07
N SER A 101 -2.08 -10.65 0.27
CA SER A 101 -3.18 -11.53 0.69
C SER A 101 -3.81 -11.05 2.00
N ALA A 102 -3.00 -10.63 2.98
CA ALA A 102 -3.50 -10.13 4.26
C ALA A 102 -4.44 -8.92 4.09
N CYS A 103 -4.04 -7.90 3.32
CA CYS A 103 -4.88 -6.73 3.08
C CYS A 103 -6.11 -7.06 2.23
N ARG A 104 -5.97 -7.91 1.21
CA ARG A 104 -7.11 -8.34 0.38
C ARG A 104 -8.16 -9.05 1.22
N ASP A 105 -7.73 -10.00 2.06
CA ASP A 105 -8.63 -10.80 2.86
C ASP A 105 -9.33 -9.94 3.92
N GLU A 106 -8.63 -8.97 4.52
CA GLU A 106 -9.20 -8.01 5.47
C GLU A 106 -10.23 -7.08 4.80
N LEU A 107 -9.87 -6.46 3.66
CA LEU A 107 -10.79 -5.59 2.92
C LEU A 107 -12.06 -6.33 2.49
N SER A 108 -11.91 -7.57 2.04
CA SER A 108 -13.06 -8.39 1.64
C SER A 108 -14.01 -8.66 2.81
N ARG A 109 -13.47 -8.88 4.03
CA ARG A 109 -14.28 -9.05 5.24
C ARG A 109 -15.04 -7.78 5.58
N GLU A 110 -14.36 -6.64 5.63
CA GLU A 110 -14.99 -5.35 5.94
C GLU A 110 -16.09 -4.99 4.95
N CYS A 111 -15.88 -5.20 3.65
CA CYS A 111 -16.92 -5.00 2.64
C CYS A 111 -18.13 -5.93 2.84
N SER A 112 -17.90 -7.19 3.23
CA SER A 112 -18.97 -8.17 3.42
C SER A 112 -19.87 -7.82 4.62
N LEU A 113 -19.35 -7.11 5.62
CA LEU A 113 -20.12 -6.68 6.78
C LEU A 113 -21.09 -5.54 6.45
N VAL A 114 -20.78 -4.72 5.44
CA VAL A 114 -21.64 -3.58 5.03
C VAL A 114 -22.91 -4.05 4.29
N GLY A 115 -22.85 -5.19 3.59
CA GLY A 115 -23.99 -5.72 2.82
C GLY A 115 -25.00 -6.55 3.63
N ALA A 116 -24.79 -6.74 4.94
CA ALA A 116 -25.66 -7.57 5.78
C ALA A 116 -26.81 -6.78 6.44
N ASP A 117 -26.74 -5.44 6.45
CA ASP A 117 -27.70 -4.56 7.14
C ASP A 117 -28.88 -4.10 6.25
N GLU A 118 -28.96 -4.54 4.98
CA GLU A 118 -30.01 -4.12 4.03
C GLU A 118 -31.09 -5.19 3.75
N VAL A 119 -31.25 -6.21 4.61
CA VAL A 119 -32.35 -7.18 4.49
C VAL A 119 -33.30 -7.07 5.68
N ASP A 120 -34.13 -6.03 5.69
CA ASP A 120 -35.41 -6.05 6.43
C ASP A 120 -36.39 -5.04 5.79
N ASP A 121 -37.17 -5.50 4.81
CA ASP A 121 -38.55 -5.04 4.52
C ASP A 121 -39.32 -6.15 3.76
#